data_AF-A0A1V4UG66-F1
#
_entry.id   AF-A0A1V4UG66-F1
#
_cell.length_a   1.000
_cell.length_b   1.000
_cell.length_c   1.000
_cell.angle_alpha   90.00
_cell.angle_beta   90.00
_cell.angle_gamma   90.00
#
_symmetry.space_group_name_H-M   'P 1'
#
loop_
_entity.id
_entity.type
_entity.pdbx_description
1 polymer ?
#
loop_
_entity_poly.entity_id
_entity_poly.type
_entity_poly.pdbx_seq_one_letter_code
_entity_poly.pdbx_strand_id
1 'polypeptide(L)'
;MQNLTHSKKSEGSKIHVDFCENGEIAASCTICGYAGSVPQSCIYIGVQGNQSLHRGRAQRLATGEGDLVPLKVLDLKGIANRLRPVKGNDEVDTTPPDFSISHIISRKKSTSVLPEYDFKVNGPLVAADLPPGYREVERYWVDEGRSLVDIALNEDTNQYEYLLYEPSLSEFEYELLERIHEDMRSALILTDDELGKDRKSLLMEKMHDLLHEYGITLDEGGLFRLQYYLIRNFLGWGRIDALMRDPYLEDISCDGHRIPIFLYHRKYRNVKTNIRFEADVLNSLAITLAQRSGKHISTGTPMLDATLPDGSRLQLTLGTEVTTRGTSFTIRKFREDPFSPVELMEYGTFSADELAYFWMAIENNKSLLFIGGTASGKTSSLNAVSLFIPPMAKVVSIEDTREITLFHENWIASVTRETVSEGSNIISMFDLLRAAMRQRPEYILVGEVRGVEAQTLFQAMNTGHTTFSTMHAGSVDAAIHRLENEPLNVPRNMVTALNIVSVQALVYRGTERVRRCLEIVEIAGIDPSTGNLRVNTVFTYDPVRDVFNYKGRSQIYADIAERRGWSRERLDQEIETRKKILDAMQRQKIIDYIRVSRIFQAYSINPARVTENLGNLSLVLE
;
A
#
# COMPACT_ATOMS: atom_id res chain seq x y z
N MET A 1 -55.35 0.80 -1.87
CA MET A 1 -56.07 1.45 -2.98
C MET A 1 -55.40 2.79 -3.19
N GLN A 2 -54.82 3.20 -4.32
CA GLN A 2 -54.77 2.73 -5.71
C GLN A 2 -53.37 3.00 -6.27
N ASN A 3 -52.95 2.16 -7.23
CA ASN A 3 -51.75 2.32 -8.07
C ASN A 3 -51.88 3.53 -9.00
N LEU A 4 -50.78 4.26 -9.22
CA LEU A 4 -50.54 5.04 -10.44
C LEU A 4 -49.05 4.99 -10.81
N THR A 5 -48.76 4.16 -11.81
CA THR A 5 -47.54 4.09 -12.61
C THR A 5 -47.47 5.30 -13.56
N HIS A 6 -46.33 5.99 -13.64
CA HIS A 6 -46.02 6.86 -14.77
C HIS A 6 -44.56 6.70 -15.23
N SER A 7 -44.43 6.20 -16.46
CA SER A 7 -43.23 6.29 -17.28
C SER A 7 -42.95 7.75 -17.66
N LYS A 8 -41.71 8.22 -17.51
CA LYS A 8 -41.23 9.42 -18.21
C LYS A 8 -40.08 9.03 -19.14
N LYS A 9 -40.35 9.20 -20.44
CA LYS A 9 -39.34 9.31 -21.51
C LYS A 9 -38.51 10.58 -21.25
N SER A 10 -37.20 10.49 -21.40
CA SER A 10 -36.31 11.65 -21.44
C SER A 10 -36.35 12.29 -22.83
N GLU A 11 -37.02 13.44 -22.94
CA GLU A 11 -36.87 14.35 -24.08
C GLU A 11 -35.62 15.23 -23.85
N GLY A 12 -34.74 15.31 -24.85
CA GLY A 12 -33.49 16.06 -24.80
C GLY A 12 -33.70 17.58 -24.78
N SER A 13 -32.88 18.27 -23.99
CA SER A 13 -32.76 19.73 -23.94
C SER A 13 -32.23 20.31 -25.26
N LYS A 14 -32.91 21.31 -25.83
CA LYS A 14 -32.44 22.11 -26.97
C LYS A 14 -31.90 23.46 -26.48
N ILE A 15 -30.71 23.85 -26.94
CA ILE A 15 -30.13 25.18 -26.77
C ILE A 15 -30.35 25.95 -28.08
N HIS A 16 -30.91 27.16 -28.00
CA HIS A 16 -31.00 28.08 -29.14
C HIS A 16 -29.82 29.06 -29.11
N VAL A 17 -29.14 29.19 -30.26
CA VAL A 17 -28.01 30.10 -30.47
C VAL A 17 -28.35 30.96 -31.68
N ASP A 18 -28.45 32.27 -31.49
CA ASP A 18 -28.64 33.24 -32.57
C ASP A 18 -27.33 34.00 -32.82
N PHE A 19 -27.01 34.22 -34.09
CA PHE A 19 -25.83 34.97 -34.52
C PHE A 19 -26.24 36.42 -34.85
N CYS A 20 -25.67 37.40 -34.15
CA CYS A 20 -25.79 38.81 -34.51
C CYS A 20 -24.65 39.25 -35.43
N GLU A 21 -24.93 40.19 -36.35
CA GLU A 21 -24.04 40.62 -37.44
C GLU A 21 -22.67 41.21 -37.01
N ASN A 22 -22.43 41.41 -35.71
CA ASN A 22 -21.17 41.95 -35.17
C ASN A 22 -20.28 40.92 -34.44
N GLY A 23 -20.55 39.62 -34.52
CA GLY A 23 -19.61 38.57 -34.09
C GLY A 23 -19.61 38.20 -32.60
N GLU A 24 -20.61 38.62 -31.82
CA GLU A 24 -20.84 38.10 -30.46
C GLU A 24 -21.97 37.04 -30.47
N ILE A 25 -21.78 35.95 -29.72
CA ILE A 25 -22.74 34.85 -29.59
C ILE A 25 -23.55 35.03 -28.30
N ALA A 26 -24.88 35.16 -28.42
CA ALA A 26 -25.79 35.13 -27.28
C ALA A 26 -26.48 33.76 -27.21
N ALA A 27 -26.40 33.09 -26.06
CA ALA A 27 -27.12 31.85 -25.79
C ALA A 27 -28.09 32.06 -24.62
N SER A 28 -29.37 31.68 -24.80
CA SER A 28 -30.38 31.73 -23.73
C SER A 28 -30.90 30.34 -23.41
N CYS A 29 -30.89 29.97 -22.13
CA CYS A 29 -31.49 28.74 -21.62
C CYS A 29 -32.88 29.03 -21.02
N THR A 30 -33.92 28.39 -21.54
CA THR A 30 -35.33 28.66 -21.20
C THR A 30 -35.74 28.22 -19.78
N ILE A 31 -34.83 27.65 -18.98
CA ILE A 31 -35.12 27.16 -17.61
C ILE A 31 -34.59 28.09 -16.51
N CYS A 32 -33.51 28.86 -16.73
CA CYS A 32 -32.85 29.61 -15.65
C CYS A 32 -32.74 31.14 -15.84
N GLY A 33 -33.20 31.71 -16.97
CA GLY A 33 -33.32 33.17 -17.14
C GLY A 33 -32.00 33.97 -17.07
N TYR A 34 -30.85 33.32 -17.27
CA TYR A 34 -29.53 33.96 -17.18
C TYR A 34 -29.09 34.53 -18.54
N ALA A 35 -28.64 35.79 -18.58
CA ALA A 35 -28.05 36.44 -19.74
C ALA A 35 -26.67 37.01 -19.38
N GLY A 36 -25.60 36.46 -19.98
CA GLY A 36 -24.23 36.92 -19.76
C GLY A 36 -23.26 36.33 -20.78
N SER A 37 -22.23 37.10 -21.15
CA SER A 37 -21.22 36.79 -22.16
C SER A 37 -20.21 35.73 -21.66
N VAL A 38 -19.94 34.69 -22.45
CA VAL A 38 -18.99 33.61 -22.12
C VAL A 38 -17.69 33.78 -22.94
N PRO A 39 -16.48 33.65 -22.34
CA PRO A 39 -15.21 33.72 -23.07
C PRO A 39 -14.98 32.53 -24.01
N GLN A 40 -14.25 32.78 -25.10
CA GLN A 40 -14.07 31.94 -26.29
C GLN A 40 -13.37 30.58 -26.11
N SER A 41 -13.05 30.15 -24.89
CA SER A 41 -12.26 28.94 -24.61
C SER A 41 -13.08 27.71 -24.19
N CYS A 42 -14.42 27.77 -24.24
CA CYS A 42 -15.30 26.69 -23.79
C CYS A 42 -16.30 26.21 -24.88
N ILE A 43 -15.86 25.82 -26.08
CA ILE A 43 -16.71 25.03 -27.00
C ILE A 43 -15.81 24.10 -27.83
N TYR A 44 -15.66 22.82 -27.45
CA TYR A 44 -15.37 21.73 -28.39
C TYR A 44 -15.85 20.40 -27.78
N ILE A 45 -17.15 20.12 -27.87
CA ILE A 45 -17.67 18.75 -27.86
C ILE A 45 -18.71 18.62 -28.98
N GLY A 46 -18.28 17.94 -30.05
CA GLY A 46 -19.05 16.99 -30.85
C GLY A 46 -20.35 17.46 -31.52
N VAL A 47 -20.27 17.78 -32.81
CA VAL A 47 -21.23 17.31 -33.84
C VAL A 47 -20.54 17.36 -35.21
N GLN A 48 -20.24 16.22 -35.83
CA GLN A 48 -20.22 16.13 -37.30
C GLN A 48 -20.79 14.78 -37.73
N GLY A 49 -22.11 14.77 -37.91
CA GLY A 49 -22.81 13.85 -38.80
C GLY A 49 -23.01 14.51 -40.15
N ASN A 50 -22.69 13.75 -41.21
CA ASN A 50 -23.20 13.81 -42.59
C ASN A 50 -23.60 15.18 -43.18
N GLN A 51 -22.76 15.68 -44.10
CA GLN A 51 -23.25 16.32 -45.32
C GLN A 51 -22.56 15.74 -46.55
N SER A 52 -23.38 15.04 -47.34
CA SER A 52 -23.13 14.65 -48.71
C SER A 52 -23.20 15.87 -49.63
N LEU A 53 -22.16 16.14 -50.44
CA LEU A 53 -22.26 16.99 -51.64
C LEU A 53 -21.30 16.51 -52.75
N HIS A 54 -21.94 16.26 -53.90
CA HIS A 54 -21.48 16.30 -55.29
C HIS A 54 -20.48 15.28 -55.89
N ARG A 55 -21.10 14.46 -56.75
CA ARG A 55 -20.64 13.80 -57.98
C ARG A 55 -19.53 14.54 -58.74
N GLY A 56 -18.43 13.83 -58.99
CA GLY A 56 -17.54 14.00 -60.14
C GLY A 56 -17.21 12.64 -60.74
N ARG A 57 -17.64 12.40 -61.98
CA ARG A 57 -17.36 11.18 -62.77
C ARG A 57 -15.88 11.10 -63.11
N ALA A 58 -15.24 9.96 -62.85
CA ALA A 58 -14.13 9.45 -63.64
C ALA A 58 -14.22 7.92 -63.73
N GLN A 59 -14.68 7.45 -64.89
CA GLN A 59 -14.52 6.08 -65.36
C GLN A 59 -13.02 5.82 -65.61
N ARG A 60 -12.44 4.78 -64.99
CA ARG A 60 -11.35 4.02 -65.61
C ARG A 60 -11.51 2.53 -65.34
N LEU A 61 -11.27 1.80 -66.43
CA LEU A 61 -11.41 0.37 -66.60
C LEU A 61 -10.36 -0.43 -65.82
N ALA A 62 -10.71 -1.68 -65.58
CA ALA A 62 -9.86 -2.70 -64.97
C ALA A 62 -8.65 -3.09 -65.83
N THR A 63 -7.49 -3.20 -65.19
CA THR A 63 -6.36 -4.12 -65.42
C THR A 63 -5.58 -4.09 -64.09
N GLY A 64 -5.49 -5.17 -63.31
CA GLY A 64 -4.43 -6.17 -63.47
C GLY A 64 -3.15 -5.70 -62.77
N GLU A 65 -2.71 -6.45 -61.75
CA GLU A 65 -1.52 -6.27 -60.88
C GLU A 65 -1.70 -5.40 -59.63
N GLY A 66 -1.42 -6.02 -58.48
CA GLY A 66 -1.55 -5.42 -57.16
C GLY A 66 -0.32 -4.59 -56.82
N ASP A 67 -0.52 -3.28 -56.73
CA ASP A 67 0.47 -2.38 -56.16
C ASP A 67 0.47 -2.49 -54.63
N LEU A 68 1.58 -2.98 -54.08
CA LEU A 68 1.93 -2.88 -52.67
C LEU A 68 2.02 -1.39 -52.29
N VAL A 69 1.10 -0.92 -51.46
CA VAL A 69 1.22 0.40 -50.82
C VAL A 69 2.00 0.19 -49.51
N PRO A 70 3.25 0.64 -49.38
CA PRO A 70 3.95 0.60 -48.10
C PRO A 70 3.25 1.57 -47.13
N LEU A 71 3.00 1.09 -45.91
CA LEU A 71 2.58 1.94 -44.80
C LEU A 71 3.64 3.04 -44.61
N LYS A 72 3.24 4.29 -44.86
CA LYS A 72 4.02 5.46 -44.46
C LYS A 72 4.12 5.44 -42.94
N VAL A 73 5.34 5.26 -42.44
CA VAL A 73 5.75 5.63 -41.08
C VAL A 73 5.34 7.08 -40.86
N LEU A 74 4.27 7.29 -40.09
CA LEU A 74 3.84 8.62 -39.67
C LEU A 74 4.66 8.97 -38.44
N ASP A 75 5.44 10.04 -38.57
CA ASP A 75 6.32 10.65 -37.55
C ASP A 75 5.50 11.06 -36.31
N LEU A 76 5.26 10.14 -35.38
CA LEU A 76 4.54 10.37 -34.12
C LEU A 76 5.54 10.75 -33.01
N LYS A 77 6.10 11.95 -33.09
CA LYS A 77 7.01 12.55 -32.08
C LYS A 77 6.34 12.94 -30.74
N GLY A 78 5.27 12.28 -30.33
CA GLY A 78 4.39 12.77 -29.27
C GLY A 78 4.49 12.15 -27.87
N ILE A 79 4.82 10.85 -27.72
CA ILE A 79 4.58 10.11 -26.46
C ILE A 79 5.79 9.25 -26.02
N ALA A 80 6.96 9.52 -26.58
CA ALA A 80 8.16 8.67 -26.61
C ALA A 80 8.81 8.22 -25.27
N ASN A 81 8.22 8.45 -24.09
CA ASN A 81 8.86 8.17 -22.79
C ASN A 81 8.02 7.39 -21.75
N ARG A 82 6.74 7.11 -21.99
CA ARG A 82 5.87 6.49 -20.95
C ARG A 82 5.97 4.97 -20.87
N LEU A 83 6.25 4.32 -22.00
CA LEU A 83 6.23 2.86 -22.14
C LEU A 83 7.64 2.25 -22.20
N ARG A 84 8.70 3.07 -22.09
CA ARG A 84 10.07 2.59 -22.24
C ARG A 84 10.41 1.52 -21.19
N PRO A 85 11.05 0.41 -21.61
CA PRO A 85 11.69 -0.54 -20.69
C PRO A 85 12.67 0.16 -19.76
N VAL A 86 12.83 -0.32 -18.54
CA VAL A 86 13.96 0.08 -17.69
C VAL A 86 15.19 -0.76 -18.11
N LYS A 87 16.17 -0.13 -18.80
CA LYS A 87 17.43 -0.75 -19.23
C LYS A 87 18.65 -0.01 -18.67
N GLY A 88 19.77 -0.73 -18.56
CA GLY A 88 21.07 -0.25 -18.10
C GLY A 88 22.04 0.26 -19.19
N ASN A 89 21.84 -0.05 -20.48
CA ASN A 89 22.54 0.55 -21.62
C ASN A 89 21.79 0.19 -22.92
N ASP A 90 21.69 1.15 -23.85
CA ASP A 90 21.00 1.02 -25.14
C ASP A 90 21.93 0.44 -26.22
N GLU A 91 21.71 -0.81 -26.62
CA GLU A 91 22.07 -1.30 -27.97
C GLU A 91 20.85 -2.05 -28.54
N VAL A 92 20.45 -1.67 -29.76
CA VAL A 92 19.21 -2.08 -30.43
C VAL A 92 19.57 -3.03 -31.57
N ASP A 93 18.99 -4.23 -31.55
CA ASP A 93 18.99 -5.13 -32.70
C ASP A 93 17.93 -4.65 -33.70
N THR A 94 18.40 -4.20 -34.87
CA THR A 94 17.58 -3.62 -35.95
C THR A 94 17.14 -4.66 -36.98
N THR A 95 17.25 -5.96 -36.69
CA THR A 95 16.90 -7.00 -37.67
C THR A 95 15.39 -7.18 -37.72
N PRO A 96 14.71 -6.87 -38.85
CA PRO A 96 13.27 -7.10 -38.97
C PRO A 96 13.02 -8.62 -38.96
N PRO A 97 12.06 -9.14 -38.18
CA PRO A 97 11.65 -10.52 -38.33
C PRO A 97 10.91 -10.68 -39.67
N ASP A 98 11.19 -11.80 -40.34
CA ASP A 98 10.68 -12.12 -41.67
C ASP A 98 9.23 -12.61 -41.57
N PHE A 99 8.25 -11.85 -42.11
CA PHE A 99 6.85 -12.29 -42.12
C PHE A 99 6.07 -11.92 -43.38
N SER A 100 5.26 -12.88 -43.83
CA SER A 100 4.34 -12.80 -44.97
C SER A 100 2.95 -12.34 -44.53
N ILE A 101 2.38 -11.38 -45.26
CA ILE A 101 0.99 -10.95 -45.10
C ILE A 101 0.07 -11.89 -45.90
N SER A 102 -0.89 -12.53 -45.24
CA SER A 102 -2.02 -13.18 -45.92
C SER A 102 -3.33 -12.57 -45.46
N HIS A 103 -4.08 -11.97 -46.40
CA HIS A 103 -5.48 -11.59 -46.21
C HIS A 103 -6.38 -12.84 -46.18
N ILE A 104 -7.37 -12.87 -45.27
CA ILE A 104 -8.83 -13.05 -45.52
C ILE A 104 -9.62 -13.29 -44.20
N ILE A 105 -10.53 -12.35 -43.92
CA ILE A 105 -11.93 -12.42 -43.42
C ILE A 105 -12.32 -13.37 -42.25
N SER A 106 -12.83 -12.77 -41.16
CA SER A 106 -14.15 -13.03 -40.53
C SER A 106 -14.12 -12.69 -39.03
N ARG A 107 -15.11 -11.92 -38.54
CA ARG A 107 -15.41 -11.80 -37.10
C ARG A 107 -15.90 -13.16 -36.58
N LYS A 108 -14.98 -14.03 -36.17
CA LYS A 108 -15.26 -15.09 -35.19
C LYS A 108 -14.63 -14.66 -33.88
N LYS A 109 -15.42 -14.57 -32.81
CA LYS A 109 -14.90 -14.47 -31.44
C LYS A 109 -13.88 -15.59 -31.27
N SER A 110 -12.62 -15.23 -31.10
CA SER A 110 -11.57 -16.19 -30.77
C SER A 110 -11.82 -16.67 -29.35
N THR A 111 -12.39 -17.86 -29.20
CA THR A 111 -12.51 -18.59 -27.93
C THR A 111 -11.21 -19.36 -27.63
N SER A 112 -10.05 -18.92 -28.13
CA SER A 112 -8.78 -19.50 -27.72
C SER A 112 -8.42 -19.00 -26.32
N VAL A 113 -8.26 -19.92 -25.37
CA VAL A 113 -7.65 -19.64 -24.07
C VAL A 113 -6.27 -19.04 -24.35
N LEU A 114 -6.06 -17.80 -23.92
CA LEU A 114 -4.80 -17.11 -24.15
C LEU A 114 -3.70 -17.81 -23.37
N PRO A 115 -2.51 -18.02 -23.96
CA PRO A 115 -1.41 -18.66 -23.26
C PRO A 115 -1.02 -17.79 -22.06
N GLU A 116 -0.93 -18.43 -20.89
CA GLU A 116 -0.34 -17.83 -19.71
C GLU A 116 1.15 -18.16 -19.67
N TYR A 117 1.94 -17.15 -19.34
CA TYR A 117 3.38 -17.32 -19.12
C TYR A 117 3.66 -18.19 -17.90
N ASP A 118 4.53 -19.17 -18.06
CA ASP A 118 5.10 -19.97 -16.99
C ASP A 118 6.63 -19.92 -17.08
N PHE A 119 7.28 -19.39 -16.06
CA PHE A 119 8.74 -19.27 -16.01
C PHE A 119 9.44 -20.61 -16.22
N LYS A 120 8.89 -21.73 -15.72
CA LYS A 120 9.50 -23.07 -15.85
C LYS A 120 9.48 -23.58 -17.29
N VAL A 121 8.50 -23.15 -18.07
CA VAL A 121 8.29 -23.59 -19.46
C VAL A 121 8.97 -22.63 -20.44
N ASN A 122 8.78 -21.32 -20.23
CA ASN A 122 9.18 -20.29 -21.18
C ASN A 122 10.56 -19.68 -20.89
N GLY A 123 11.11 -19.88 -19.68
CA GLY A 123 12.37 -19.27 -19.27
C GLY A 123 12.27 -17.75 -19.07
N PRO A 124 13.38 -17.06 -18.79
CA PRO A 124 13.38 -15.62 -18.51
C PRO A 124 13.11 -14.78 -19.76
N LEU A 125 12.26 -13.76 -19.63
CA LEU A 125 12.02 -12.71 -20.64
C LEU A 125 12.95 -11.50 -20.46
N VAL A 126 13.74 -11.51 -19.39
CA VAL A 126 14.66 -10.43 -19.01
C VAL A 126 16.10 -10.90 -19.21
N ALA A 127 16.89 -10.09 -19.92
CA ALA A 127 18.34 -10.16 -19.93
C ALA A 127 18.87 -9.04 -19.02
N ALA A 128 19.72 -9.41 -18.05
CA ALA A 128 20.32 -8.47 -17.11
C ALA A 128 21.84 -8.59 -17.18
N ASP A 129 22.43 -7.61 -17.85
CA ASP A 129 23.87 -7.42 -17.91
C ASP A 129 24.24 -6.23 -17.03
N LEU A 130 25.14 -6.47 -16.07
CA LEU A 130 25.64 -5.42 -15.20
C LEU A 130 26.47 -4.42 -16.00
N PRO A 131 26.23 -3.10 -15.84
CA PRO A 131 27.06 -2.10 -16.49
C PRO A 131 28.53 -2.19 -16.02
N PRO A 132 29.50 -1.78 -16.87
CA PRO A 132 30.89 -1.68 -16.45
C PRO A 132 31.04 -0.81 -15.18
N GLY A 133 31.94 -1.20 -14.28
CA GLY A 133 32.14 -0.52 -13.00
C GLY A 133 31.10 -0.86 -11.93
N TYR A 134 30.24 -1.85 -12.16
CA TYR A 134 29.35 -2.41 -11.15
C TYR A 134 29.76 -3.84 -10.80
N ARG A 135 29.72 -4.16 -9.51
CA ARG A 135 29.89 -5.51 -8.98
C ARG A 135 28.59 -6.01 -8.37
N GLU A 136 28.13 -7.18 -8.81
CA GLU A 136 26.94 -7.81 -8.22
C GLU A 136 27.13 -8.07 -6.72
N VAL A 137 26.09 -7.80 -5.93
CA VAL A 137 26.05 -8.09 -4.50
C VAL A 137 24.95 -9.11 -4.20
N GLU A 138 23.76 -8.88 -4.76
CA GLU A 138 22.62 -9.78 -4.62
C GLU A 138 21.68 -9.62 -5.82
N ARG A 139 21.21 -10.75 -6.37
CA ARG A 139 20.28 -10.81 -7.50
C ARG A 139 19.04 -11.59 -7.11
N TYR A 140 17.86 -11.04 -7.38
CA TYR A 140 16.59 -11.73 -7.10
C TYR A 140 15.46 -11.31 -8.04
N TRP A 141 14.50 -12.22 -8.22
CA TRP A 141 13.28 -11.96 -8.98
C TRP A 141 12.25 -11.24 -8.10
N VAL A 142 11.63 -10.21 -8.66
CA VAL A 142 10.41 -9.59 -8.11
C VAL A 142 9.17 -10.22 -8.76
N ASP A 143 9.23 -10.47 -10.06
CA ASP A 143 8.27 -11.26 -10.83
C ASP A 143 9.09 -12.26 -11.65
N GLU A 144 8.96 -13.55 -11.35
CA GLU A 144 9.83 -14.59 -11.91
C GLU A 144 9.85 -14.52 -13.44
N GLY A 145 11.05 -14.38 -14.00
CA GLY A 145 11.28 -14.26 -15.44
C GLY A 145 10.86 -12.94 -16.08
N ARG A 146 10.22 -12.02 -15.37
CA ARG A 146 9.69 -10.75 -15.90
C ARG A 146 10.26 -9.49 -15.26
N SER A 147 10.68 -9.54 -14.01
CA SER A 147 11.25 -8.37 -13.32
C SER A 147 12.36 -8.84 -12.39
N LEU A 148 13.59 -8.48 -12.74
CA LEU A 148 14.79 -8.88 -12.03
C LEU A 148 15.45 -7.67 -11.39
N VAL A 149 15.97 -7.85 -10.18
CA VAL A 149 16.69 -6.83 -9.45
C VAL A 149 18.12 -7.29 -9.21
N ASP A 150 19.07 -6.41 -9.52
CA ASP A 150 20.43 -6.49 -9.02
C ASP A 150 20.70 -5.39 -8.01
N ILE A 151 20.98 -5.78 -6.77
CA ILE A 151 21.71 -4.92 -5.86
C ILE A 151 23.18 -5.01 -6.24
N ALA A 152 23.72 -3.90 -6.73
CA ALA A 152 25.09 -3.84 -7.23
C ALA A 152 25.87 -2.75 -6.50
N LEU A 153 27.15 -3.01 -6.24
CA LEU A 153 28.09 -2.01 -5.76
C LEU A 153 28.66 -1.28 -6.96
N ASN A 154 28.38 0.02 -7.07
CA ASN A 154 29.05 0.88 -8.03
C ASN A 154 30.49 1.12 -7.52
N GLU A 155 31.49 0.66 -8.27
CA GLU A 155 32.90 0.70 -7.86
C GLU A 155 33.49 2.11 -7.87
N ASP A 156 32.95 3.02 -8.69
CA ASP A 156 33.40 4.41 -8.77
C ASP A 156 32.95 5.24 -7.55
N THR A 157 31.75 4.98 -7.05
CA THR A 157 31.13 5.72 -5.93
C THR A 157 31.20 4.97 -4.61
N ASN A 158 31.49 3.67 -4.65
CA ASN A 158 31.44 2.75 -3.53
C ASN A 158 30.07 2.74 -2.81
N GLN A 159 28.98 2.89 -3.58
CA GLN A 159 27.61 2.89 -3.09
C GLN A 159 26.82 1.71 -3.66
N TYR A 160 25.91 1.17 -2.86
CA TYR A 160 24.95 0.18 -3.33
C TYR A 160 23.85 0.87 -4.14
N GLU A 161 23.57 0.35 -5.33
CA GLU A 161 22.49 0.78 -6.20
C GLU A 161 21.54 -0.40 -6.49
N TYR A 162 20.27 -0.05 -6.67
CA TYR A 162 19.19 -0.96 -7.04
C TYR A 162 18.97 -0.87 -8.55
N LEU A 163 19.37 -1.89 -9.30
CA LEU A 163 19.23 -1.95 -10.74
C LEU A 163 18.04 -2.84 -11.08
N LEU A 164 16.96 -2.24 -11.55
CA LEU A 164 15.79 -2.96 -12.05
C LEU A 164 15.95 -3.28 -13.53
N TYR A 165 15.67 -4.53 -13.91
CA TYR A 165 15.60 -4.98 -15.28
C TYR A 165 14.21 -5.53 -15.58
N GLU A 166 13.61 -5.04 -16.65
CA GLU A 166 12.32 -5.47 -17.19
C GLU A 166 12.52 -6.01 -18.62
N PRO A 167 11.53 -6.71 -19.21
CA PRO A 167 11.69 -7.37 -20.50
C PRO A 167 11.94 -6.31 -21.58
N SER A 168 13.00 -6.50 -22.37
CA SER A 168 13.33 -5.56 -23.43
C SER A 168 12.38 -5.73 -24.62
N LEU A 169 11.84 -4.61 -25.10
CA LEU A 169 11.05 -4.57 -26.33
C LEU A 169 11.96 -4.21 -27.51
N SER A 170 11.75 -4.85 -28.65
CA SER A 170 12.22 -4.37 -29.95
C SER A 170 11.49 -3.06 -30.33
N GLU A 171 12.01 -2.32 -31.31
CA GLU A 171 11.35 -1.10 -31.79
C GLU A 171 9.93 -1.39 -32.27
N PHE A 172 9.74 -2.49 -33.01
CA PHE A 172 8.42 -2.93 -33.46
C PHE A 172 7.46 -3.23 -32.30
N GLU A 173 7.90 -3.99 -31.30
CA GLU A 173 7.04 -4.30 -30.14
C GLU A 173 6.73 -3.05 -29.33
N TYR A 174 7.65 -2.10 -29.25
CA TYR A 174 7.44 -0.82 -28.59
C TYR A 174 6.36 0.01 -29.30
N GLU A 175 6.48 0.18 -30.62
CA GLU A 175 5.48 0.89 -31.43
C GLU A 175 4.11 0.20 -31.37
N LEU A 176 4.10 -1.13 -31.44
CA LEU A 176 2.89 -1.92 -31.32
C LEU A 176 2.24 -1.75 -29.94
N LEU A 177 3.03 -1.75 -28.87
CA LEU A 177 2.55 -1.52 -27.51
C LEU A 177 1.95 -0.11 -27.37
N GLU A 178 2.58 0.92 -27.93
CA GLU A 178 2.05 2.30 -27.93
C GLU A 178 0.69 2.37 -28.62
N ARG A 179 0.58 1.78 -29.82
CA ARG A 179 -0.67 1.77 -30.58
C ARG A 179 -1.78 0.99 -29.87
N ILE A 180 -1.48 -0.20 -29.36
CA ILE A 180 -2.43 -1.00 -28.57
C ILE A 180 -2.88 -0.22 -27.34
N HIS A 181 -1.96 0.47 -26.64
CA HIS A 181 -2.30 1.26 -25.46
C HIS A 181 -3.27 2.42 -25.79
N GLU A 182 -3.06 3.09 -26.92
CA GLU A 182 -3.92 4.19 -27.37
C GLU A 182 -5.32 3.70 -27.80
N ASP A 183 -5.38 2.63 -28.60
CA ASP A 183 -6.65 2.05 -29.06
C ASP A 183 -7.44 1.42 -27.90
N MET A 184 -6.75 0.80 -26.93
CA MET A 184 -7.40 0.27 -25.73
C MET A 184 -7.96 1.38 -24.84
N ARG A 185 -7.33 2.55 -24.75
CA ARG A 185 -7.86 3.68 -23.98
C ARG A 185 -9.24 4.12 -24.50
N SER A 186 -9.47 3.99 -25.80
CA SER A 186 -10.76 4.27 -26.46
C SER A 186 -11.77 3.14 -26.30
N ALA A 187 -11.31 1.90 -26.10
CA ALA A 187 -12.12 0.67 -26.03
C ALA A 187 -12.46 0.20 -24.59
N LEU A 188 -11.95 0.87 -23.55
CA LEU A 188 -12.17 0.53 -22.13
C LEU A 188 -13.45 1.14 -21.52
N ILE A 189 -14.40 1.59 -22.35
CA ILE A 189 -15.78 1.83 -21.91
C ILE A 189 -16.38 0.45 -21.62
N LEU A 190 -16.46 0.09 -20.34
CA LEU A 190 -17.08 -1.17 -19.90
C LEU A 190 -18.54 -1.21 -20.35
N THR A 191 -18.89 -2.23 -21.12
CA THR A 191 -20.28 -2.57 -21.44
C THR A 191 -20.92 -3.32 -20.27
N ASP A 192 -22.25 -3.29 -20.15
CA ASP A 192 -22.98 -3.93 -19.03
C ASP A 192 -22.69 -5.44 -18.89
N ASP A 193 -22.30 -6.10 -19.99
CA ASP A 193 -21.93 -7.52 -20.03
C ASP A 193 -20.48 -7.81 -19.56
N GLU A 194 -19.63 -6.79 -19.44
CA GLU A 194 -18.24 -6.88 -18.96
C GLU A 194 -18.14 -6.65 -17.43
N LEU A 195 -19.23 -6.21 -16.79
CA LEU A 195 -19.35 -6.11 -15.32
C LEU A 195 -19.42 -7.51 -14.69
N GLY A 196 -18.26 -8.07 -14.34
CA GLY A 196 -18.14 -9.34 -13.63
C GLY A 196 -17.01 -10.24 -14.12
N LYS A 197 -16.42 -9.95 -15.29
CA LYS A 197 -15.20 -10.63 -15.76
C LYS A 197 -13.98 -10.13 -14.98
N ASP A 198 -13.01 -11.02 -14.79
CA ASP A 198 -11.69 -10.64 -14.30
C ASP A 198 -11.03 -9.61 -15.24
N ARG A 199 -10.48 -8.54 -14.68
CA ARG A 199 -9.93 -7.39 -15.44
C ARG A 199 -8.71 -7.78 -16.26
N LYS A 200 -7.87 -8.68 -15.75
CA LYS A 200 -6.70 -9.20 -16.48
C LYS A 200 -7.19 -9.96 -17.71
N SER A 201 -8.13 -10.88 -17.53
CA SER A 201 -8.69 -11.68 -18.63
C SER A 201 -9.31 -10.81 -19.73
N LEU A 202 -10.08 -9.77 -19.36
CA LEU A 202 -10.66 -8.82 -20.32
C LEU A 202 -9.59 -8.04 -21.10
N LEU A 203 -8.54 -7.60 -20.41
CA LEU A 203 -7.43 -6.86 -21.02
C LEU A 203 -6.70 -7.73 -22.06
N MET A 204 -6.47 -9.00 -21.73
CA MET A 204 -5.82 -9.96 -22.63
C MET A 204 -6.70 -10.29 -23.85
N GLU A 205 -8.02 -10.46 -23.66
CA GLU A 205 -8.99 -10.67 -24.75
C GLU A 205 -8.96 -9.49 -25.75
N LYS A 206 -9.05 -8.25 -25.26
CA LYS A 206 -9.00 -7.05 -26.11
C LYS A 206 -7.67 -6.88 -26.83
N MET A 207 -6.54 -7.18 -26.17
CA MET A 207 -5.23 -7.17 -26.81
C MET A 207 -5.20 -8.14 -28.01
N HIS A 208 -5.73 -9.35 -27.84
CA HIS A 208 -5.74 -10.35 -28.89
C HIS A 208 -6.64 -9.93 -30.07
N ASP A 209 -7.80 -9.36 -29.79
CA ASP A 209 -8.69 -8.82 -30.83
C ASP A 209 -8.01 -7.71 -31.65
N LEU A 210 -7.28 -6.80 -31.00
CA LEU A 210 -6.53 -5.73 -31.67
C LEU A 210 -5.38 -6.29 -32.52
N LEU A 211 -4.62 -7.27 -32.00
CA LEU A 211 -3.57 -7.94 -32.77
C LEU A 211 -4.13 -8.60 -34.04
N HIS A 212 -5.29 -9.27 -33.92
CA HIS A 212 -5.98 -9.86 -35.06
C HIS A 212 -6.50 -8.79 -36.05
N GLU A 213 -7.04 -7.68 -35.56
CA GLU A 213 -7.49 -6.57 -36.40
C GLU A 213 -6.34 -5.92 -37.18
N TYR A 214 -5.17 -5.79 -36.56
CA TYR A 214 -3.96 -5.30 -37.22
C TYR A 214 -3.34 -6.33 -38.17
N GLY A 215 -3.77 -7.60 -38.11
CA GLY A 215 -3.19 -8.69 -38.89
C GLY A 215 -1.76 -9.04 -38.44
N ILE A 216 -1.44 -8.81 -37.17
CA ILE A 216 -0.12 -9.05 -36.59
C ILE A 216 -0.12 -10.40 -35.85
N THR A 217 0.91 -11.20 -36.11
CA THR A 217 1.21 -12.42 -35.37
C THR A 217 2.54 -12.26 -34.67
N LEU A 218 2.60 -12.58 -33.39
CA LEU A 218 3.79 -12.50 -32.55
C LEU A 218 4.22 -13.92 -32.17
N ASP A 219 5.51 -14.11 -31.96
CA ASP A 219 6.00 -15.28 -31.25
C ASP A 219 5.55 -15.25 -29.77
N GLU A 220 5.68 -16.38 -29.08
CA GLU A 220 5.26 -16.48 -27.68
C GLU A 220 6.01 -15.48 -26.78
N GLY A 221 7.31 -15.27 -27.00
CA GLY A 221 8.12 -14.33 -26.23
C GLY A 221 7.63 -12.90 -26.40
N GLY A 222 7.43 -12.46 -27.64
CA GLY A 222 6.88 -11.13 -27.93
C GLY A 222 5.48 -10.92 -27.37
N LEU A 223 4.62 -11.93 -27.45
CA LEU A 223 3.30 -11.91 -26.81
C LEU A 223 3.42 -11.71 -25.30
N PHE A 224 4.25 -12.50 -24.60
CA PHE A 224 4.41 -12.39 -23.15
C PHE A 224 5.02 -11.06 -22.71
N ARG A 225 5.92 -10.48 -23.52
CA ARG A 225 6.44 -9.13 -23.27
C ARG A 225 5.35 -8.08 -23.34
N LEU A 226 4.50 -8.09 -24.38
CA LEU A 226 3.37 -7.17 -24.47
C LEU A 226 2.38 -7.37 -23.32
N GLN A 227 2.03 -8.63 -23.00
CA GLN A 227 1.15 -8.94 -21.87
C GLN A 227 1.68 -8.33 -20.56
N TYR A 228 2.99 -8.45 -20.29
CA TYR A 228 3.63 -7.87 -19.12
C TYR A 228 3.41 -6.36 -19.06
N TYR A 229 3.78 -5.61 -20.11
CA TYR A 229 3.66 -4.16 -20.11
C TYR A 229 2.20 -3.67 -20.07
N LEU A 230 1.28 -4.38 -20.71
CA LEU A 230 -0.14 -4.03 -20.64
C LEU A 230 -0.69 -4.21 -19.23
N ILE A 231 -0.41 -5.34 -18.57
CA ILE A 231 -0.80 -5.56 -17.17
C ILE A 231 -0.15 -4.48 -16.30
N ARG A 232 1.17 -4.25 -16.46
CA ARG A 232 1.94 -3.26 -15.71
C ARG A 232 1.35 -1.85 -15.80
N ASN A 233 0.94 -1.43 -17.00
CA ASN A 233 0.52 -0.05 -17.24
C ASN A 233 -0.99 0.18 -17.00
N PHE A 234 -1.87 -0.79 -17.30
CA PHE A 234 -3.31 -0.64 -17.08
C PHE A 234 -3.75 -1.05 -15.67
N LEU A 235 -3.23 -2.17 -15.16
CA LEU A 235 -3.63 -2.73 -13.87
C LEU A 235 -2.61 -2.43 -12.77
N GLY A 236 -1.32 -2.55 -13.09
CA GLY A 236 -0.20 -2.24 -12.22
C GLY A 236 0.15 -0.75 -12.16
N TRP A 237 1.25 -0.40 -11.49
CA TRP A 237 1.67 0.97 -11.19
C TRP A 237 2.58 1.62 -12.25
N GLY A 238 2.53 1.16 -13.50
CA GLY A 238 3.39 1.64 -14.56
C GLY A 238 4.86 1.36 -14.26
N ARG A 239 5.76 2.33 -14.49
CA ARG A 239 7.21 2.13 -14.33
C ARG A 239 7.68 1.87 -12.89
N ILE A 240 6.84 2.11 -11.88
CA ILE A 240 7.15 1.78 -10.48
C ILE A 240 6.53 0.44 -10.04
N ASP A 241 5.87 -0.30 -10.93
CA ASP A 241 5.13 -1.52 -10.57
C ASP A 241 6.01 -2.59 -9.91
N ALA A 242 7.20 -2.85 -10.45
CA ALA A 242 8.14 -3.78 -9.82
C ALA A 242 8.58 -3.29 -8.43
N LEU A 243 8.80 -1.99 -8.23
CA LEU A 243 9.14 -1.44 -6.91
C LEU A 243 7.99 -1.63 -5.90
N MET A 244 6.75 -1.43 -6.36
CA MET A 244 5.55 -1.65 -5.56
C MET A 244 5.36 -3.13 -5.19
N ARG A 245 5.79 -4.06 -6.05
CA ARG A 245 5.72 -5.51 -5.77
C ARG A 245 6.88 -6.05 -4.94
N ASP A 246 8.03 -5.39 -4.93
CA ASP A 246 9.21 -5.90 -4.22
C ASP A 246 9.02 -5.92 -2.69
N PRO A 247 8.95 -7.09 -2.02
CA PRO A 247 8.71 -7.19 -0.59
C PRO A 247 9.87 -6.64 0.27
N TYR A 248 11.06 -6.44 -0.31
CA TYR A 248 12.23 -5.93 0.39
C TYR A 248 12.28 -4.39 0.48
N LEU A 249 11.35 -3.68 -0.17
CA LEU A 249 11.26 -2.23 -0.11
C LEU A 249 10.24 -1.78 0.96
N GLU A 250 10.60 -0.73 1.71
CA GLU A 250 9.71 -0.07 2.67
C GLU A 250 9.20 1.27 2.14
N ASP A 251 10.10 2.09 1.57
CA ASP A 251 9.79 3.43 1.06
C ASP A 251 10.28 3.60 -0.39
N ILE A 252 9.52 4.36 -1.18
CA ILE A 252 9.83 4.76 -2.56
C ILE A 252 9.70 6.28 -2.67
N SER A 253 10.79 6.97 -2.99
CA SER A 253 10.84 8.44 -3.06
C SER A 253 11.25 8.91 -4.45
N CYS A 254 10.38 9.68 -5.10
CA CYS A 254 10.64 10.38 -6.34
C CYS A 254 10.67 11.89 -6.08
N ASP A 255 11.86 12.48 -6.12
CA ASP A 255 12.08 13.87 -5.68
C ASP A 255 11.96 14.92 -6.80
N GLY A 256 11.56 14.52 -8.01
CA GLY A 256 11.41 15.41 -9.16
C GLY A 256 11.78 14.77 -10.50
N HIS A 257 11.69 15.57 -11.57
CA HIS A 257 12.00 15.10 -12.91
C HIS A 257 13.52 14.94 -13.13
N ARG A 258 13.91 13.94 -13.93
CA ARG A 258 15.30 13.57 -14.27
C ARG A 258 16.17 13.19 -13.07
N ILE A 259 15.55 12.96 -11.93
CA ILE A 259 16.20 12.52 -10.70
C ILE A 259 15.90 11.03 -10.52
N PRO A 260 16.90 10.21 -10.16
CA PRO A 260 16.68 8.82 -9.76
C PRO A 260 15.64 8.70 -8.66
N ILE A 261 14.83 7.65 -8.71
CA ILE A 261 14.05 7.23 -7.53
C ILE A 261 15.04 6.72 -6.47
N PHE A 262 14.82 7.11 -5.22
CA PHE A 262 15.51 6.59 -4.05
C PHE A 262 14.57 5.67 -3.28
N LEU A 263 15.12 4.60 -2.71
CA LEU A 263 14.37 3.58 -1.99
C LEU A 263 14.91 3.40 -0.58
N TYR A 264 14.06 2.96 0.33
CA TYR A 264 14.50 2.35 1.58
C TYR A 264 14.37 0.82 1.48
N HIS A 265 15.49 0.15 1.22
CA HIS A 265 15.58 -1.31 1.18
C HIS A 265 15.82 -1.88 2.59
N ARG A 266 15.11 -2.95 2.97
CA ARG A 266 15.18 -3.56 4.33
C ARG A 266 16.60 -3.92 4.75
N LYS A 267 17.37 -4.53 3.83
CA LYS A 267 18.78 -4.91 4.00
C LYS A 267 19.76 -3.76 3.72
N TYR A 268 19.70 -3.16 2.52
CA TYR A 268 20.70 -2.18 2.05
C TYR A 268 20.42 -0.71 2.43
N ARG A 269 19.29 -0.43 3.11
CA ARG A 269 18.85 0.90 3.53
C ARG A 269 18.64 1.82 2.31
N ASN A 270 19.09 3.07 2.39
CA ASN A 270 18.90 4.05 1.33
C ASN A 270 19.69 3.63 0.09
N VAL A 271 19.00 3.28 -0.99
CA VAL A 271 19.61 2.89 -2.27
C VAL A 271 19.02 3.70 -3.41
N LYS A 272 19.86 4.04 -4.37
CA LYS A 272 19.47 4.75 -5.59
C LYS A 272 19.08 3.75 -6.68
N THR A 273 18.08 4.08 -7.49
CA THR A 273 17.66 3.25 -8.63
C THR A 273 18.19 3.72 -9.98
N ASN A 274 18.07 2.87 -11.00
CA ASN A 274 18.21 3.25 -12.41
C ASN A 274 16.93 3.89 -13.02
N ILE A 275 15.86 4.10 -12.23
CA ILE A 275 14.59 4.63 -12.72
C ILE A 275 14.56 6.15 -12.60
N ARG A 276 14.23 6.84 -13.71
CA ARG A 276 14.09 8.31 -13.79
C ARG A 276 12.91 8.67 -14.67
N PHE A 277 12.27 9.81 -14.40
CA PHE A 277 11.13 10.30 -15.18
C PHE A 277 11.41 11.65 -15.83
N GLU A 278 10.99 11.81 -17.07
CA GLU A 278 10.78 13.14 -17.64
C GLU A 278 9.52 13.80 -17.04
N ALA A 279 9.44 15.12 -17.14
CA ALA A 279 8.43 15.91 -16.42
C ALA A 279 6.98 15.54 -16.78
N ASP A 280 6.68 15.35 -18.07
CA ASP A 280 5.35 15.02 -18.57
C ASP A 280 4.88 13.63 -18.12
N VAL A 281 5.81 12.66 -18.10
CA VAL A 281 5.57 11.29 -17.64
C VAL A 281 5.32 11.29 -16.13
N LEU A 282 6.14 12.02 -15.38
CA LEU A 282 6.02 12.11 -13.92
C LEU A 282 4.69 12.76 -13.51
N ASN A 283 4.30 13.85 -14.18
CA ASN A 283 3.02 14.51 -13.95
C ASN A 283 1.85 13.56 -14.22
N SER A 284 1.93 12.78 -15.30
CA SER A 284 0.86 11.84 -15.66
C SER A 284 0.76 10.69 -14.65
N LEU A 285 1.90 10.13 -14.22
CA LEU A 285 1.94 9.12 -13.17
C LEU A 285 1.34 9.66 -11.87
N ALA A 286 1.69 10.89 -11.49
CA ALA A 286 1.18 11.52 -10.29
C ALA A 286 -0.36 11.69 -10.31
N ILE A 287 -0.91 12.11 -11.45
CA ILE A 287 -2.37 12.20 -11.65
C ILE A 287 -3.01 10.81 -11.54
N THR A 288 -2.41 9.78 -12.14
CA THR A 288 -2.91 8.39 -12.05
C THR A 288 -2.87 7.86 -10.61
N LEU A 289 -1.79 8.12 -9.86
CA LEU A 289 -1.68 7.73 -8.45
C LEU A 289 -2.77 8.39 -7.59
N ALA A 290 -3.00 9.69 -7.80
CA ALA A 290 -4.07 10.44 -7.12
C ALA A 290 -5.46 9.82 -7.43
N GLN A 291 -5.78 9.63 -8.72
CA GLN A 291 -7.07 9.09 -9.17
C GLN A 291 -7.32 7.67 -8.64
N ARG A 292 -6.31 6.81 -8.65
CA ARG A 292 -6.41 5.44 -8.09
C ARG A 292 -6.60 5.42 -6.58
N SER A 293 -6.16 6.47 -5.90
CA SER A 293 -6.43 6.68 -4.47
C SER A 293 -7.81 7.31 -4.21
N GLY A 294 -8.65 7.48 -5.25
CA GLY A 294 -9.97 8.10 -5.16
C GLY A 294 -9.93 9.61 -4.90
N LYS A 295 -8.79 10.26 -5.09
CA LYS A 295 -8.61 11.70 -4.88
C LYS A 295 -8.26 12.41 -6.19
N HIS A 296 -8.46 13.73 -6.22
CA HIS A 296 -8.09 14.58 -7.34
C HIS A 296 -6.97 15.52 -6.95
N ILE A 297 -6.06 15.77 -7.90
CA ILE A 297 -4.98 16.73 -7.76
C ILE A 297 -4.95 17.66 -8.97
N SER A 298 -4.62 18.92 -8.74
CA SER A 298 -4.58 19.95 -9.77
C SER A 298 -3.48 20.96 -9.47
N THR A 299 -3.19 21.87 -10.39
CA THR A 299 -2.31 23.02 -10.09
C THR A 299 -2.87 23.89 -8.97
N GLY A 300 -4.20 24.12 -8.93
CA GLY A 300 -4.82 24.89 -7.84
C GLY A 300 -4.82 24.19 -6.47
N THR A 301 -4.68 22.87 -6.44
CA THR A 301 -4.55 22.04 -5.23
C THR A 301 -3.41 21.04 -5.40
N PRO A 302 -2.15 21.50 -5.34
CA PRO A 302 -1.00 20.72 -5.83
C PRO A 302 -0.46 19.74 -4.80
N MET A 303 -0.96 19.69 -3.58
CA MET A 303 -0.50 18.75 -2.53
C MET A 303 -1.60 17.76 -2.19
N LEU A 304 -1.21 16.50 -1.97
CA LEU A 304 -2.12 15.40 -1.71
C LEU A 304 -1.49 14.36 -0.79
N ASP A 305 -2.20 14.04 0.29
CA ASP A 305 -1.95 12.83 1.08
C ASP A 305 -3.07 11.82 0.79
N ALA A 306 -2.74 10.56 0.56
CA ALA A 306 -3.70 9.52 0.21
C ALA A 306 -3.26 8.11 0.64
N THR A 307 -4.18 7.16 0.56
CA THR A 307 -3.91 5.73 0.72
C THR A 307 -4.16 5.04 -0.61
N LEU A 308 -3.17 4.30 -1.09
CA LEU A 308 -3.25 3.49 -2.30
C LEU A 308 -4.14 2.25 -2.05
N PRO A 309 -4.70 1.64 -3.11
CA PRO A 309 -5.51 0.42 -3.04
C PRO A 309 -4.86 -0.77 -2.31
N ASP A 310 -3.53 -0.88 -2.31
CA ASP A 310 -2.76 -1.89 -1.58
C ASP A 310 -2.57 -1.55 -0.08
N GLY A 311 -3.08 -0.40 0.37
CA GLY A 311 -2.92 0.13 1.73
C GLY A 311 -1.71 1.03 1.92
N SER A 312 -0.84 1.16 0.91
CA SER A 312 0.38 1.98 1.00
C SER A 312 0.03 3.48 1.13
N ARG A 313 0.82 4.21 1.93
CA ARG A 313 0.64 5.67 2.11
C ARG A 313 1.30 6.41 0.96
N LEU A 314 0.60 7.37 0.37
CA LEU A 314 1.10 8.24 -0.69
C LEU A 314 1.08 9.69 -0.22
N GLN A 315 2.25 10.33 -0.20
CA GLN A 315 2.37 11.78 -0.22
C GLN A 315 2.74 12.19 -1.65
N LEU A 316 2.09 13.21 -2.18
CA LEU A 316 2.29 13.65 -3.55
C LEU A 316 2.22 15.17 -3.65
N THR A 317 3.06 15.73 -4.52
CA THR A 317 3.03 17.14 -4.88
C THR A 317 3.16 17.31 -6.40
N LEU A 318 2.20 17.98 -7.04
CA LEU A 318 2.12 18.16 -8.48
C LEU A 318 2.74 19.48 -8.94
N GLY A 319 3.47 19.41 -10.05
CA GLY A 319 3.99 20.56 -10.77
C GLY A 319 5.21 21.17 -10.08
N THR A 320 5.46 22.44 -10.39
CA THR A 320 6.60 23.20 -9.85
C THR A 320 6.19 24.31 -8.89
N GLU A 321 4.89 24.43 -8.60
CA GLU A 321 4.35 25.55 -7.81
C GLU A 321 4.78 25.48 -6.35
N VAL A 322 4.82 24.26 -5.78
CA VAL A 322 5.27 24.01 -4.41
C VAL A 322 6.66 23.38 -4.38
N THR A 323 6.98 22.51 -5.33
CA THR A 323 8.26 21.78 -5.41
C THR A 323 9.10 22.26 -6.59
N THR A 324 10.23 22.93 -6.31
CA THR A 324 11.06 23.57 -7.34
C THR A 324 11.72 22.60 -8.33
N ARG A 325 11.78 21.30 -8.00
CA ARG A 325 12.36 20.24 -8.84
C ARG A 325 11.31 19.50 -9.70
N GLY A 326 10.08 20.01 -9.73
CA GLY A 326 8.94 19.39 -10.39
C GLY A 326 8.11 18.51 -9.46
N THR A 327 7.18 17.77 -10.06
CA THR A 327 6.30 16.83 -9.35
C THR A 327 7.12 15.85 -8.52
N SER A 328 6.71 15.59 -7.29
CA SER A 328 7.34 14.61 -6.40
C SER A 328 6.31 13.72 -5.74
N PHE A 329 6.70 12.51 -5.37
CA PHE A 329 5.88 11.65 -4.53
C PHE A 329 6.75 10.78 -3.61
N THR A 330 6.19 10.43 -2.45
CA THR A 330 6.76 9.43 -1.55
C THR A 330 5.68 8.40 -1.24
N ILE A 331 6.00 7.12 -1.49
CA ILE A 331 5.16 5.99 -1.13
C ILE A 331 5.82 5.26 0.01
N ARG A 332 5.10 5.13 1.13
CA ARG A 332 5.47 4.24 2.23
C ARG A 332 4.62 3.00 2.15
N LYS A 333 5.26 1.87 1.83
CA LYS A 333 4.59 0.63 1.51
C LYS A 333 3.88 0.06 2.74
N PHE A 334 2.66 -0.42 2.52
CA PHE A 334 2.00 -1.25 3.50
C PHE A 334 2.71 -2.60 3.57
N ARG A 335 2.98 -3.07 4.79
CA ARG A 335 3.56 -4.38 4.99
C ARG A 335 2.40 -5.38 5.15
N GLU A 336 2.23 -6.25 4.17
CA GLU A 336 1.18 -7.28 4.19
C GLU A 336 1.34 -8.22 5.39
N ASP A 337 2.57 -8.70 5.64
CA ASP A 337 2.88 -9.62 6.73
C ASP A 337 3.38 -8.90 7.99
N PRO A 338 2.57 -8.76 9.06
CA PRO A 338 3.01 -8.14 10.30
C PRO A 338 4.05 -9.01 11.02
N PHE A 339 4.91 -8.38 11.82
CA PHE A 339 5.82 -9.10 12.70
C PHE A 339 5.04 -9.87 13.76
N SER A 340 5.37 -11.14 14.00
CA SER A 340 4.85 -11.89 15.13
C SER A 340 5.66 -11.64 16.40
N PRO A 341 5.12 -11.91 17.61
CA PRO A 341 5.90 -11.89 18.85
C PRO A 341 7.18 -12.73 18.77
N VAL A 342 7.10 -13.90 18.14
CA VAL A 342 8.23 -14.82 17.98
C VAL A 342 9.30 -14.22 17.07
N GLU A 343 8.90 -13.55 15.99
CA GLU A 343 9.84 -12.85 15.11
C GLU A 343 10.53 -11.68 15.82
N LEU A 344 9.78 -10.89 16.62
CA LEU A 344 10.38 -9.83 17.44
C LEU A 344 11.35 -10.38 18.50
N MET A 345 11.11 -11.59 18.99
CA MET A 345 12.04 -12.32 19.86
C MET A 345 13.29 -12.78 19.10
N GLU A 346 13.18 -13.25 17.85
CA GLU A 346 14.34 -13.58 17.00
C GLU A 346 15.22 -12.36 16.70
N TYR A 347 14.62 -11.20 16.45
CA TYR A 347 15.38 -9.95 16.29
C TYR A 347 16.00 -9.44 17.60
N GLY A 348 15.68 -10.05 18.74
CA GLY A 348 16.07 -9.59 20.06
C GLY A 348 15.44 -8.25 20.44
N THR A 349 14.27 -7.92 19.89
CA THR A 349 13.53 -6.70 20.27
C THR A 349 12.90 -6.84 21.65
N PHE A 350 12.40 -8.04 21.95
CA PHE A 350 11.88 -8.46 23.25
C PHE A 350 12.47 -9.81 23.65
N SER A 351 12.54 -10.06 24.95
CA SER A 351 12.79 -11.38 25.53
C SER A 351 11.50 -12.21 25.68
N ALA A 352 11.63 -13.53 25.85
CA ALA A 352 10.50 -14.41 26.15
C ALA A 352 9.76 -13.99 27.43
N ASP A 353 10.47 -13.53 28.45
CA ASP A 353 9.89 -13.04 29.71
C ASP A 353 9.02 -11.80 29.49
N GLU A 354 9.45 -10.84 28.67
CA GLU A 354 8.68 -9.65 28.33
C GLU A 354 7.43 -9.99 27.50
N LEU A 355 7.56 -10.92 26.56
CA LEU A 355 6.41 -11.36 25.75
C LEU A 355 5.40 -12.18 26.57
N ALA A 356 5.86 -13.03 27.49
CA ALA A 356 4.98 -13.71 28.43
C ALA A 356 4.27 -12.71 29.37
N TYR A 357 4.97 -11.64 29.77
CA TYR A 357 4.39 -10.53 30.52
C TYR A 357 3.26 -9.85 29.75
N PHE A 358 3.51 -9.44 28.49
CA PHE A 358 2.47 -8.85 27.65
C PHE A 358 1.31 -9.81 27.41
N TRP A 359 1.58 -11.09 27.15
CA TRP A 359 0.55 -12.10 26.95
C TRP A 359 -0.40 -12.16 28.16
N MET A 360 0.14 -12.33 29.37
CA MET A 360 -0.71 -12.36 30.56
C MET A 360 -1.42 -11.03 30.83
N ALA A 361 -0.75 -9.90 30.59
CA ALA A 361 -1.36 -8.58 30.77
C ALA A 361 -2.55 -8.39 29.82
N ILE A 362 -2.41 -8.76 28.55
CA ILE A 362 -3.44 -8.64 27.52
C ILE A 362 -4.64 -9.54 27.86
N GLU A 363 -4.41 -10.83 28.15
CA GLU A 363 -5.48 -11.76 28.56
C GLU A 363 -6.26 -11.32 29.81
N ASN A 364 -5.70 -10.37 30.58
CA ASN A 364 -6.31 -9.82 31.78
C ASN A 364 -6.64 -8.32 31.63
N ASN A 365 -6.93 -7.90 30.40
CA ASN A 365 -7.51 -6.60 30.08
C ASN A 365 -6.67 -5.40 30.56
N LYS A 366 -5.34 -5.49 30.41
CA LYS A 366 -4.42 -4.39 30.72
C LYS A 366 -4.17 -3.52 29.49
N SER A 367 -4.40 -2.21 29.63
CA SER A 367 -4.16 -1.24 28.56
C SER A 367 -2.67 -0.93 28.39
N LEU A 368 -2.24 -0.78 27.14
CA LEU A 368 -0.84 -0.67 26.74
C LEU A 368 -0.59 0.62 25.93
N LEU A 369 0.52 1.29 26.20
CA LEU A 369 1.01 2.40 25.38
C LEU A 369 2.45 2.13 24.93
N PHE A 370 2.67 2.05 23.63
CA PHE A 370 4.01 1.94 23.05
C PHE A 370 4.54 3.32 22.71
N ILE A 371 5.66 3.70 23.31
CA ILE A 371 6.30 5.00 23.05
C ILE A 371 7.66 4.84 22.38
N GLY A 372 8.15 5.91 21.76
CA GLY A 372 9.43 5.92 21.06
C GLY A 372 9.52 6.93 19.93
N GLY A 373 10.75 7.12 19.44
CA GLY A 373 11.05 7.97 18.29
C GLY A 373 10.41 7.49 16.97
N THR A 374 10.60 8.27 15.90
CA THR A 374 10.23 7.83 14.56
C THR A 374 11.02 6.60 14.15
N ALA A 375 10.37 5.65 13.48
CA ALA A 375 10.94 4.39 13.02
C ALA A 375 11.48 3.44 14.13
N SER A 376 11.18 3.70 15.41
CA SER A 376 11.64 2.87 16.53
C SER A 376 10.93 1.52 16.67
N GLY A 377 9.86 1.27 15.89
CA GLY A 377 9.11 0.00 15.91
C GLY A 377 7.87 -0.02 16.80
N LYS A 378 7.30 1.14 17.16
CA LYS A 378 6.08 1.24 17.99
C LYS A 378 4.89 0.45 17.42
N THR A 379 4.45 0.79 16.20
CA THR A 379 3.30 0.11 15.57
C THR A 379 3.58 -1.37 15.35
N SER A 380 4.81 -1.72 14.97
CA SER A 380 5.24 -3.12 14.83
C SER A 380 5.13 -3.91 16.14
N SER A 381 5.55 -3.30 17.25
CA SER A 381 5.45 -3.90 18.59
C SER A 381 4.00 -4.04 19.03
N LEU A 382 3.19 -2.98 18.84
CA LEU A 382 1.75 -3.00 19.13
C LEU A 382 1.07 -4.11 18.35
N ASN A 383 1.31 -4.21 17.03
CA ASN A 383 0.66 -5.19 16.18
C ASN A 383 1.07 -6.62 16.56
N ALA A 384 2.36 -6.86 16.84
CA ALA A 384 2.85 -8.16 17.28
C ALA A 384 2.18 -8.61 18.59
N VAL A 385 2.19 -7.78 19.65
CA VAL A 385 1.58 -8.18 20.93
C VAL A 385 0.05 -8.29 20.84
N SER A 386 -0.58 -7.60 19.88
CA SER A 386 -2.04 -7.71 19.66
C SER A 386 -2.46 -9.11 19.23
N LEU A 387 -1.54 -9.97 18.80
CA LEU A 387 -1.83 -11.39 18.54
C LEU A 387 -2.12 -12.19 19.82
N PHE A 388 -1.82 -11.64 21.01
CA PHE A 388 -2.22 -12.23 22.30
C PHE A 388 -3.67 -11.92 22.69
N ILE A 389 -4.40 -11.10 21.91
CA ILE A 389 -5.82 -10.83 22.18
C ILE A 389 -6.60 -12.16 22.11
N PRO A 390 -7.47 -12.46 23.09
CA PRO A 390 -8.27 -13.67 23.08
C PRO A 390 -9.15 -13.79 21.81
N PRO A 391 -9.24 -14.98 21.17
CA PRO A 391 -9.83 -15.14 19.83
C PRO A 391 -11.29 -14.69 19.66
N MET A 392 -12.08 -14.78 20.73
CA MET A 392 -13.50 -14.44 20.70
C MET A 392 -13.76 -12.96 21.01
N ALA A 393 -12.72 -12.24 21.46
CA ALA A 393 -12.88 -10.87 21.92
C ALA A 393 -13.27 -9.94 20.76
N LYS A 394 -14.11 -8.95 21.03
CA LYS A 394 -14.41 -7.94 19.99
C LYS A 394 -13.30 -6.90 19.91
N VAL A 395 -12.69 -6.76 18.73
CA VAL A 395 -11.59 -5.83 18.47
C VAL A 395 -12.05 -4.72 17.52
N VAL A 396 -11.70 -3.47 17.84
CA VAL A 396 -11.85 -2.33 16.91
C VAL A 396 -10.49 -1.67 16.77
N SER A 397 -9.96 -1.58 15.54
CA SER A 397 -8.79 -0.74 15.24
C SER A 397 -9.21 0.56 14.59
N ILE A 398 -8.50 1.64 14.95
CA ILE A 398 -8.75 3.00 14.46
C ILE A 398 -7.40 3.61 14.09
N GLU A 399 -7.24 3.98 12.83
CA GLU A 399 -5.96 4.43 12.29
C GLU A 399 -6.15 5.59 11.30
N ASP A 400 -5.18 6.48 11.17
CA ASP A 400 -5.18 7.46 10.06
C ASP A 400 -4.88 6.81 8.72
N THR A 401 -4.04 5.78 8.75
CA THR A 401 -3.84 4.88 7.63
C THR A 401 -3.60 3.50 8.18
N ARG A 402 -4.14 2.52 7.49
CA ARG A 402 -4.03 1.10 7.85
C ARG A 402 -2.57 0.70 7.99
N GLU A 403 -2.15 0.29 9.19
CA GLU A 403 -0.85 -0.30 9.51
C GLU A 403 -1.03 -1.60 10.32
N ILE A 404 -2.15 -1.75 11.02
CA ILE A 404 -2.49 -2.91 11.83
C ILE A 404 -3.13 -4.00 10.96
N THR A 405 -2.59 -5.21 11.09
CA THR A 405 -3.07 -6.44 10.44
C THR A 405 -3.16 -7.53 11.50
N LEU A 406 -4.36 -8.01 11.78
CA LEU A 406 -4.60 -9.05 12.78
C LEU A 406 -5.14 -10.31 12.12
N PHE A 407 -4.70 -11.47 12.61
CA PHE A 407 -5.38 -12.74 12.34
C PHE A 407 -6.50 -12.95 13.38
N HIS A 408 -7.57 -12.15 13.26
CA HIS A 408 -8.68 -12.12 14.21
C HIS A 408 -10.02 -11.93 13.50
N GLU A 409 -10.96 -12.84 13.68
CA GLU A 409 -12.25 -12.83 12.94
C GLU A 409 -13.19 -11.70 13.41
N ASN A 410 -13.37 -11.54 14.73
CA ASN A 410 -14.25 -10.52 15.32
C ASN A 410 -13.57 -9.14 15.41
N TRP A 411 -13.11 -8.63 14.26
CA TRP A 411 -12.33 -7.38 14.15
C TRP A 411 -12.98 -6.39 13.18
N ILE A 412 -13.17 -5.15 13.64
CA ILE A 412 -13.57 -4.01 12.82
C ILE A 412 -12.35 -3.10 12.61
N ALA A 413 -11.91 -2.94 11.36
CA ALA A 413 -10.84 -2.02 10.99
C ALA A 413 -11.42 -0.70 10.47
N SER A 414 -11.17 0.41 11.18
CA SER A 414 -11.66 1.74 10.83
C SER A 414 -10.49 2.66 10.48
N VAL A 415 -10.65 3.46 9.42
CA VAL A 415 -9.66 4.45 8.97
C VAL A 415 -10.29 5.83 8.93
N THR A 416 -9.54 6.86 9.32
CA THR A 416 -10.02 8.25 9.23
C THR A 416 -10.26 8.65 7.77
N ARG A 417 -11.09 9.67 7.56
CA ARG A 417 -11.40 10.16 6.22
C ARG A 417 -11.30 11.68 6.18
N GLU A 418 -10.31 12.15 5.46
CA GLU A 418 -10.21 13.55 5.06
C GLU A 418 -11.17 13.86 3.91
N THR A 419 -11.54 15.13 3.73
CA THR A 419 -12.42 15.59 2.65
C THR A 419 -11.94 15.13 1.27
N VAL A 420 -12.81 14.45 0.54
CA VAL A 420 -12.52 13.89 -0.81
C VAL A 420 -13.07 14.81 -1.91
N SER A 421 -14.05 15.66 -1.59
CA SER A 421 -14.68 16.63 -2.49
C SER A 421 -15.53 17.64 -1.71
N GLU A 422 -15.95 18.74 -2.36
CA GLU A 422 -16.98 19.65 -1.83
C GLU A 422 -18.21 18.85 -1.36
N GLY A 423 -18.58 19.01 -0.08
CA GLY A 423 -19.76 18.37 0.53
C GLY A 423 -19.52 17.07 1.30
N SER A 424 -18.30 16.52 1.35
CA SER A 424 -17.99 15.33 2.16
C SER A 424 -17.62 15.70 3.61
N ASN A 425 -18.24 15.06 4.61
CA ASN A 425 -17.88 15.27 6.02
C ASN A 425 -16.56 14.58 6.37
N ILE A 426 -15.66 15.32 7.02
CA ILE A 426 -14.46 14.80 7.68
C ILE A 426 -14.88 13.78 8.74
N ILE A 427 -14.19 12.64 8.78
CA ILE A 427 -14.33 11.64 9.84
C ILE A 427 -12.99 11.57 10.55
N SER A 428 -12.94 12.15 11.75
CA SER A 428 -11.72 12.19 12.57
C SER A 428 -11.55 10.90 13.38
N MET A 429 -10.34 10.70 13.92
CA MET A 429 -10.08 9.61 14.87
C MET A 429 -10.97 9.71 16.11
N PHE A 430 -11.24 10.93 16.58
CA PHE A 430 -12.19 11.22 17.66
C PHE A 430 -13.61 10.71 17.34
N ASP A 431 -14.11 10.95 16.12
CA ASP A 431 -15.44 10.47 15.71
C ASP A 431 -15.53 8.95 15.69
N LEU A 432 -14.51 8.29 15.13
CA LEU A 432 -14.42 6.84 15.08
C LEU A 432 -14.34 6.23 16.47
N LEU A 433 -13.56 6.82 17.37
CA LEU A 433 -13.38 6.31 18.73
C LEU A 433 -14.66 6.45 19.55
N ARG A 434 -15.38 7.57 19.41
CA ARG A 434 -16.71 7.76 19.99
C ARG A 434 -17.73 6.76 19.44
N ALA A 435 -17.68 6.44 18.16
CA ALA A 435 -18.54 5.42 17.55
C ALA A 435 -18.17 4.01 18.05
N ALA A 436 -16.88 3.69 18.15
CA ALA A 436 -16.37 2.41 18.60
C ALA A 436 -16.87 2.07 20.02
N MET A 437 -16.87 3.03 20.96
CA MET A 437 -17.39 2.79 22.31
C MET A 437 -18.87 2.33 22.34
N ARG A 438 -19.68 2.67 21.32
CA ARG A 438 -21.07 2.20 21.20
C ARG A 438 -21.19 0.79 20.63
N GLN A 439 -20.12 0.29 20.04
CA GLN A 439 -20.06 -1.07 19.49
C GLN A 439 -19.73 -2.11 20.58
N ARG A 440 -19.50 -1.68 21.82
CA ARG A 440 -19.11 -2.51 22.98
C ARG A 440 -17.90 -3.42 22.66
N PRO A 441 -16.78 -2.88 22.15
CA PRO A 441 -15.57 -3.66 21.95
C PRO A 441 -14.94 -4.04 23.29
N GLU A 442 -14.20 -5.14 23.32
CA GLU A 442 -13.35 -5.48 24.47
C GLU A 442 -11.97 -4.82 24.32
N TYR A 443 -11.46 -4.77 23.08
CA TYR A 443 -10.17 -4.17 22.73
C TYR A 443 -10.34 -3.05 21.71
N ILE A 444 -9.76 -1.89 22.00
CA ILE A 444 -9.67 -0.76 21.07
C ILE A 444 -8.20 -0.48 20.79
N LEU A 445 -7.79 -0.63 19.52
CA LEU A 445 -6.44 -0.35 19.07
C LEU A 445 -6.46 0.99 18.35
N VAL A 446 -5.70 1.96 18.83
CA VAL A 446 -5.53 3.26 18.18
C VAL A 446 -4.12 3.36 17.65
N GLY A 447 -3.96 3.44 16.33
CA GLY A 447 -2.65 3.37 15.66
C GLY A 447 -1.63 4.33 16.28
N GLU A 448 -1.98 5.60 16.42
CA GLU A 448 -1.17 6.58 17.14
C GLU A 448 -2.04 7.72 17.69
N VAL A 449 -1.82 8.10 18.95
CA VAL A 449 -2.46 9.29 19.54
C VAL A 449 -1.57 10.52 19.39
N ARG A 450 -2.12 11.57 18.79
CA ARG A 450 -1.44 12.83 18.42
C ARG A 450 -2.20 14.08 18.84
N GLY A 451 -3.49 13.97 19.19
CA GLY A 451 -4.36 15.11 19.48
C GLY A 451 -5.53 14.76 20.39
N VAL A 452 -6.66 15.43 20.13
CA VAL A 452 -7.86 15.44 21.00
C VAL A 452 -8.50 14.06 21.22
N GLU A 453 -8.25 13.11 20.33
CA GLU A 453 -8.69 11.73 20.49
C GLU A 453 -8.08 11.04 21.72
N ALA A 454 -6.93 11.51 22.20
CA ALA A 454 -6.28 10.96 23.39
C ALA A 454 -7.19 11.00 24.62
N GLN A 455 -7.91 12.10 24.86
CA GLN A 455 -8.85 12.17 25.99
C GLN A 455 -9.94 11.11 25.90
N THR A 456 -10.46 10.90 24.69
CA THR A 456 -11.51 9.91 24.43
C THR A 456 -10.97 8.49 24.61
N LEU A 457 -9.71 8.25 24.26
CA LEU A 457 -9.06 6.95 24.49
C LEU A 457 -8.94 6.63 25.97
N PHE A 458 -8.47 7.58 26.77
CA PHE A 458 -8.38 7.42 28.23
C PHE A 458 -9.75 7.37 28.90
N GLN A 459 -10.77 8.01 28.33
CA GLN A 459 -12.16 7.82 28.76
C GLN A 459 -12.65 6.39 28.48
N ALA A 460 -12.29 5.81 27.32
CA ALA A 460 -12.60 4.42 27.00
C ALA A 460 -11.95 3.46 28.01
N MET A 461 -10.69 3.70 28.40
CA MET A 461 -10.01 2.94 29.45
C MET A 461 -10.78 2.99 30.78
N ASN A 462 -11.17 4.19 31.22
CA ASN A 462 -11.92 4.37 32.46
C ASN A 462 -13.33 3.75 32.46
N THR A 463 -13.91 3.55 31.27
CA THR A 463 -15.21 2.87 31.10
C THR A 463 -15.08 1.37 30.92
N GLY A 464 -13.88 0.80 31.08
CA GLY A 464 -13.63 -0.64 31.11
C GLY A 464 -13.23 -1.26 29.77
N HIS A 465 -12.93 -0.46 28.75
CA HIS A 465 -12.37 -0.95 27.49
C HIS A 465 -10.86 -1.14 27.62
N THR A 466 -10.33 -2.26 27.15
CA THR A 466 -8.88 -2.45 27.05
C THR A 466 -8.38 -1.71 25.82
N THR A 467 -7.33 -0.91 25.95
CA THR A 467 -6.86 -0.09 24.83
C THR A 467 -5.38 -0.25 24.59
N PHE A 468 -4.98 -0.33 23.31
CA PHE A 468 -3.59 -0.28 22.89
C PHE A 468 -3.38 0.94 22.01
N SER A 469 -2.30 1.68 22.23
CA SER A 469 -1.95 2.76 21.33
C SER A 469 -0.45 3.01 21.24
N THR A 470 -0.06 3.89 20.32
CA THR A 470 1.30 4.38 20.21
C THR A 470 1.37 5.89 20.37
N MET A 471 2.53 6.39 20.81
CA MET A 471 2.79 7.82 20.93
C MET A 471 4.26 8.14 20.67
N HIS A 472 4.54 9.30 20.07
CA HIS A 472 5.89 9.83 19.98
C HIS A 472 6.37 10.43 21.31
N ALA A 473 7.18 9.70 22.06
CA ALA A 473 7.88 10.17 23.25
C ALA A 473 9.18 9.37 23.47
N GLY A 474 10.23 10.03 23.98
CA GLY A 474 11.53 9.38 24.20
C GLY A 474 11.68 8.71 25.57
N SER A 475 10.79 9.02 26.52
CA SER A 475 10.79 8.48 27.88
C SER A 475 9.36 8.50 28.44
N VAL A 476 9.12 7.77 29.53
CA VAL A 476 7.82 7.75 30.21
C VAL A 476 7.44 9.14 30.72
N ASP A 477 8.37 9.89 31.31
CA ASP A 477 8.12 11.27 31.76
C ASP A 477 7.70 12.18 30.61
N ALA A 478 8.37 12.07 29.47
CA ALA A 478 8.01 12.84 28.27
C ALA A 478 6.64 12.44 27.72
N ALA A 479 6.27 11.16 27.80
CA ALA A 479 4.95 10.69 27.39
C ALA A 479 3.85 11.25 28.30
N ILE A 480 4.04 11.21 29.63
CA ILE A 480 3.11 11.77 30.60
C ILE A 480 2.96 13.28 30.38
N HIS A 481 4.07 14.01 30.22
CA HIS A 481 4.03 15.43 29.93
C HIS A 481 3.25 15.73 28.63
N ARG A 482 3.45 14.94 27.57
CA ARG A 482 2.69 15.11 26.31
C ARG A 482 1.21 14.78 26.47
N LEU A 483 0.87 13.76 27.25
CA LEU A 483 -0.52 13.41 27.53
C LEU A 483 -1.26 14.57 28.20
N GLU A 484 -0.64 15.23 29.17
CA GLU A 484 -1.30 16.27 29.98
C GLU A 484 -1.41 17.64 29.30
N ASN A 485 -0.62 17.90 28.26
CA ASN A 485 -0.59 19.19 27.58
C ASN A 485 -1.30 19.15 26.22
N GLU A 486 -1.71 20.31 25.72
CA GLU A 486 -2.25 20.44 24.36
C GLU A 486 -1.24 19.93 23.32
N PRO A 487 -1.70 19.27 22.23
CA PRO A 487 -3.10 19.09 21.82
C PRO A 487 -3.83 17.87 22.40
N LEU A 488 -3.21 17.11 23.33
CA LEU A 488 -3.80 15.89 23.90
C LEU A 488 -4.65 16.21 25.15
N ASN A 489 -4.10 16.99 26.07
CA ASN A 489 -4.79 17.55 27.24
C ASN A 489 -5.60 16.50 28.04
N VAL A 490 -5.02 15.32 28.26
CA VAL A 490 -5.57 14.23 29.07
C VAL A 490 -5.42 14.58 30.55
N PRO A 491 -6.51 14.66 31.32
CA PRO A 491 -6.43 14.90 32.76
C PRO A 491 -5.58 13.85 33.48
N ARG A 492 -4.69 14.29 34.38
CA ARG A 492 -3.76 13.40 35.11
C ARG A 492 -4.45 12.24 35.83
N ASN A 493 -5.63 12.48 36.39
CA ASN A 493 -6.44 11.44 37.04
C ASN A 493 -6.97 10.38 36.05
N MET A 494 -7.09 10.69 34.76
CA MET A 494 -7.41 9.71 33.73
C MET A 494 -6.18 8.89 33.32
N VAL A 495 -4.97 9.46 33.38
CA VAL A 495 -3.73 8.78 33.00
C VAL A 495 -3.50 7.50 33.80
N THR A 496 -4.00 7.42 35.04
CA THR A 496 -3.92 6.22 35.89
C THR A 496 -4.68 5.01 35.35
N ALA A 497 -5.57 5.19 34.36
CA ALA A 497 -6.27 4.10 33.69
C ALA A 497 -5.36 3.29 32.76
N LEU A 498 -4.27 3.90 32.28
CA LEU A 498 -3.23 3.20 31.53
C LEU A 498 -2.47 2.27 32.47
N ASN A 499 -2.18 1.04 32.05
CA ASN A 499 -1.50 0.08 32.93
C ASN A 499 -0.01 -0.06 32.61
N ILE A 500 0.35 -0.13 31.33
CA ILE A 500 1.73 -0.42 30.90
C ILE A 500 2.17 0.57 29.83
N VAL A 501 3.39 1.07 29.98
CA VAL A 501 4.13 1.82 28.96
C VAL A 501 5.35 1.01 28.53
N SER A 502 5.51 0.78 27.23
CA SER A 502 6.68 0.10 26.66
C SER A 502 7.47 1.08 25.80
N VAL A 503 8.78 1.21 26.07
CA VAL A 503 9.65 2.18 25.41
C VAL A 503 10.44 1.50 24.30
N GLN A 504 10.18 1.89 23.05
CA GLN A 504 10.82 1.35 21.86
C GLN A 504 11.87 2.31 21.32
N ALA A 505 13.08 1.81 21.05
CA ALA A 505 14.18 2.60 20.53
C ALA A 505 14.92 1.91 19.38
N LEU A 506 15.49 2.73 18.50
CA LEU A 506 16.49 2.31 17.52
C LEU A 506 17.88 2.58 18.10
N VAL A 507 18.61 1.53 18.46
CA VAL A 507 19.93 1.61 19.09
C VAL A 507 21.02 1.09 18.16
N TYR A 508 22.27 1.49 18.40
CA TYR A 508 23.41 0.96 17.66
C TYR A 508 24.00 -0.25 18.37
N ARG A 509 24.22 -1.32 17.61
CA ARG A 509 25.00 -2.49 18.02
C ARG A 509 26.17 -2.63 17.03
N GLY A 510 27.36 -2.21 17.46
CA GLY A 510 28.48 -2.04 16.54
C GLY A 510 28.13 -1.01 15.46
N THR A 511 28.17 -1.41 14.19
CA THR A 511 27.81 -0.57 13.04
C THR A 511 26.35 -0.68 12.65
N GLU A 512 25.60 -1.64 13.19
CA GLU A 512 24.22 -1.91 12.81
C GLU A 512 23.23 -1.19 13.72
N ARG A 513 22.10 -0.75 13.14
CA ARG A 513 20.97 -0.22 13.89
C ARG A 513 19.96 -1.33 14.14
N VAL A 514 19.65 -1.58 15.41
CA VAL A 514 18.70 -2.60 15.85
C VAL A 514 17.60 -1.98 16.69
N ARG A 515 16.40 -2.55 16.64
CA ARG A 515 15.26 -2.10 17.45
C ARG A 515 15.23 -2.88 18.76
N ARG A 516 15.03 -2.19 19.88
CA ARG A 516 15.02 -2.76 21.24
C ARG A 516 13.93 -2.13 22.08
N CYS A 517 13.30 -2.93 22.94
CA CYS A 517 12.53 -2.43 24.06
C CYS A 517 13.49 -1.97 25.17
N LEU A 518 13.58 -0.68 25.44
CA LEU A 518 14.49 -0.16 26.47
C LEU A 518 14.00 -0.46 27.88
N GLU A 519 12.69 -0.29 28.10
CA GLU A 519 12.05 -0.55 29.37
C GLU A 519 10.55 -0.80 29.22
N ILE A 520 10.01 -1.54 30.18
CA ILE A 520 8.57 -1.75 30.37
C ILE A 520 8.22 -1.23 31.75
N VAL A 521 7.27 -0.31 31.81
CA VAL A 521 6.93 0.46 33.01
C VAL A 521 5.44 0.32 33.31
N GLU A 522 5.12 -0.03 34.56
CA GLU A 522 3.76 -0.06 35.08
C GLU A 522 3.37 1.28 35.67
N ILE A 523 2.15 1.73 35.40
CA ILE A 523 1.55 2.89 36.07
C ILE A 523 0.84 2.41 37.33
N ALA A 524 1.33 2.81 38.50
CA ALA A 524 0.84 2.36 39.80
C ALA A 524 -0.24 3.27 40.40
N GLY A 525 -0.37 4.51 39.92
CA GLY A 525 -1.33 5.50 40.41
C GLY A 525 -0.71 6.87 40.62
N ILE A 526 -1.31 7.69 41.48
CA ILE A 526 -0.81 9.03 41.83
C ILE A 526 -0.36 9.02 43.29
N ASP A 527 0.81 9.62 43.56
CA ASP A 527 1.27 9.89 44.91
C ASP A 527 0.41 10.99 45.56
N PRO A 528 -0.30 10.71 46.67
CA PRO A 528 -1.15 11.69 47.34
C PRO A 528 -0.39 12.91 47.86
N SER A 529 0.90 12.76 48.15
CA SER A 529 1.73 13.81 48.76
C SER A 529 2.34 14.75 47.73
N THR A 530 2.76 14.22 46.58
CA THR A 530 3.43 15.00 45.53
C THR A 530 2.54 15.30 44.33
N GLY A 531 1.42 14.60 44.17
CA GLY A 531 0.58 14.67 42.96
C GLY A 531 1.23 14.03 41.73
N ASN A 532 2.44 13.46 41.87
CA ASN A 532 3.16 12.85 40.76
C ASN A 532 2.65 11.44 40.46
N LEU A 533 2.77 11.03 39.21
CA LEU A 533 2.45 9.67 38.80
C LEU A 533 3.49 8.71 39.38
N ARG A 534 3.05 7.66 40.07
CA ARG A 534 3.91 6.60 40.56
C ARG A 534 4.04 5.54 39.48
N VAL A 535 5.27 5.18 39.18
CA VAL A 535 5.60 4.18 38.18
C VAL A 535 6.47 3.07 38.76
N ASN A 536 6.40 1.88 38.17
CA ASN A 536 7.25 0.74 38.51
C ASN A 536 7.88 0.17 37.23
N THR A 537 9.19 0.37 37.04
CA THR A 537 9.93 -0.25 35.94
C THR A 537 10.09 -1.75 36.20
N VAL A 538 9.54 -2.56 35.30
CA VAL A 538 9.48 -4.03 35.42
C VAL A 538 10.65 -4.68 34.69
N PHE A 539 10.94 -4.19 33.48
CA PHE A 539 12.04 -4.66 32.64
C PHE A 539 12.93 -3.50 32.21
N THR A 540 14.23 -3.75 32.10
CA THR A 540 15.22 -2.80 31.59
C THR A 540 16.23 -3.47 30.67
N TYR A 541 16.59 -2.81 29.60
CA TYR A 541 17.61 -3.23 28.65
C TYR A 541 19.02 -2.85 29.09
N ASP A 542 19.96 -3.79 29.00
CA ASP A 542 21.40 -3.56 29.12
C ASP A 542 22.04 -3.49 27.72
N PRO A 543 22.43 -2.28 27.24
CA PRO A 543 23.00 -2.11 25.92
C PRO A 543 24.41 -2.70 25.77
N VAL A 544 25.14 -2.93 26.87
CA VAL A 544 26.50 -3.48 26.82
C VAL A 544 26.46 -4.96 26.50
N ARG A 545 25.51 -5.68 27.10
CA ARG A 545 25.37 -7.14 26.95
C ARG A 545 24.29 -7.56 25.96
N ASP A 546 23.46 -6.62 25.49
CA ASP A 546 22.29 -6.87 24.65
C ASP A 546 21.30 -7.84 25.31
N VAL A 547 21.01 -7.62 26.60
CA VAL A 547 20.11 -8.47 27.41
C VAL A 547 19.06 -7.66 28.14
N PHE A 548 17.93 -8.30 28.43
CA PHE A 548 16.81 -7.72 29.17
C PHE A 548 16.83 -8.23 30.61
N ASN A 549 16.66 -7.33 31.57
CA ASN A 549 16.70 -7.64 33.00
C ASN A 549 15.33 -7.41 33.62
N TYR A 550 14.74 -8.44 34.20
CA TYR A 550 13.57 -8.34 35.05
C TYR A 550 13.96 -7.77 36.43
N LYS A 551 13.24 -6.75 36.91
CA LYS A 551 13.51 -6.11 38.22
C LYS A 551 12.99 -6.89 39.42
N GLY A 552 12.32 -8.03 39.21
CA GLY A 552 11.87 -8.92 40.29
C GLY A 552 10.53 -8.55 40.93
N ARG A 553 9.86 -7.49 40.46
CA ARG A 553 8.57 -7.03 41.00
C ARG A 553 7.65 -6.49 39.92
N SER A 554 6.39 -6.94 39.94
CA SER A 554 5.33 -6.46 39.06
C SER A 554 4.03 -6.35 39.86
N GLN A 555 3.42 -5.18 39.83
CA GLN A 555 2.09 -4.97 40.43
C GLN A 555 1.01 -5.62 39.57
N ILE A 556 1.20 -5.67 38.25
CA ILE A 556 0.24 -6.29 37.34
C ILE A 556 0.18 -7.80 37.54
N TYR A 557 1.32 -8.47 37.70
CA TYR A 557 1.34 -9.89 38.06
C TYR A 557 0.67 -10.17 39.41
N ALA A 558 0.91 -9.31 40.40
CA ALA A 558 0.24 -9.42 41.70
C ALA A 558 -1.28 -9.27 41.58
N ASP A 559 -1.76 -8.26 40.86
CA ASP A 559 -3.20 -8.02 40.61
C ASP A 559 -3.84 -9.17 39.81
N ILE A 560 -3.14 -9.73 38.80
CA ILE A 560 -3.63 -10.90 38.06
C ILE A 560 -3.75 -12.10 38.99
N ALA A 561 -2.73 -12.39 39.80
CA ALA A 561 -2.75 -13.50 40.73
C ALA A 561 -3.88 -13.34 41.76
N GLU A 562 -4.08 -12.14 42.29
CA GLU A 562 -5.16 -11.84 43.23
C GLU A 562 -6.54 -12.05 42.58
N ARG A 563 -6.80 -11.45 41.42
CA ARG A 563 -8.09 -11.56 40.72
C ARG A 563 -8.43 -12.98 40.30
N ARG A 564 -7.42 -13.79 39.98
CA ARG A 564 -7.59 -15.20 39.59
C ARG A 564 -7.51 -16.17 40.77
N GLY A 565 -7.22 -15.69 41.98
CA GLY A 565 -7.02 -16.53 43.16
C GLY A 565 -5.83 -17.49 43.04
N TRP A 566 -4.75 -17.07 42.37
CA TRP A 566 -3.55 -17.87 42.15
C TRP A 566 -2.57 -17.74 43.32
N SER A 567 -1.95 -18.86 43.69
CA SER A 567 -0.75 -18.83 44.53
C SER A 567 0.45 -18.30 43.73
N ARG A 568 1.53 -17.95 44.44
CA ARG A 568 2.78 -17.54 43.81
C ARG A 568 3.34 -18.63 42.89
N GLU A 569 3.29 -19.87 43.34
CA GLU A 569 3.74 -21.04 42.57
C GLU A 569 2.92 -21.20 41.28
N ARG A 570 1.59 -20.97 41.37
CA ARG A 570 0.71 -21.04 40.19
C ARG A 570 1.02 -19.93 39.19
N LEU A 571 1.24 -18.70 39.66
CA LEU A 571 1.66 -17.58 38.82
C LEU A 571 2.98 -17.89 38.11
N ASP A 572 3.99 -18.35 38.85
CA ASP A 572 5.30 -18.70 38.30
C ASP A 572 5.19 -19.82 37.24
N GLN A 573 4.32 -20.82 37.48
CA GLN A 573 4.02 -21.87 36.49
C GLN A 573 3.38 -21.33 35.21
N GLU A 574 2.44 -20.39 35.32
CA GLU A 574 1.75 -19.79 34.17
C GLU A 574 2.70 -18.91 33.32
N ILE A 575 3.63 -18.21 33.98
CA ILE A 575 4.70 -17.45 33.31
C ILE A 575 5.63 -18.42 32.57
N GLU A 576 6.13 -19.44 33.27
CA GLU A 576 7.09 -20.39 32.70
C GLU A 576 6.48 -21.22 31.56
N THR A 577 5.19 -21.56 31.65
CA THR A 577 4.48 -22.27 30.59
C THR A 577 4.41 -21.44 29.31
N ARG A 578 4.04 -20.16 29.41
CA ARG A 578 3.98 -19.24 28.26
C ARG A 578 5.35 -19.03 27.63
N LYS A 579 6.40 -18.89 28.44
CA LYS A 579 7.78 -18.81 27.95
C LYS A 579 8.17 -20.05 27.15
N LYS A 580 7.91 -21.25 27.69
CA LYS A 580 8.18 -22.51 26.98
C LYS A 580 7.45 -22.63 25.64
N ILE A 581 6.22 -22.11 25.55
CA ILE A 581 5.46 -22.06 24.28
C ILE A 581 6.15 -21.13 23.29
N LEU A 582 6.53 -19.91 23.70
CA LEU A 582 7.25 -18.95 22.87
C LEU A 582 8.60 -19.53 22.38
N ASP A 583 9.38 -20.11 23.29
CA ASP A 583 10.67 -20.75 22.98
C ASP A 583 10.51 -21.97 22.06
N ALA A 584 9.43 -22.75 22.21
CA ALA A 584 9.13 -23.85 21.32
C ALA A 584 8.81 -23.37 19.90
N MET A 585 8.01 -22.32 19.74
CA MET A 585 7.74 -21.71 18.43
C MET A 585 9.01 -21.18 17.78
N GLN A 586 9.87 -20.48 18.53
CA GLN A 586 11.14 -19.97 18.03
C GLN A 586 12.08 -21.11 17.57
N ARG A 587 12.27 -22.14 18.40
CA ARG A 587 13.12 -23.30 18.05
C ARG A 587 12.62 -24.02 16.80
N GLN A 588 11.30 -24.07 16.60
CA GLN A 588 10.67 -24.70 15.44
C GLN A 588 10.48 -23.76 14.25
N LYS A 589 10.99 -22.52 14.31
CA LYS A 589 10.88 -21.49 13.25
C LYS A 589 9.44 -21.17 12.84
N ILE A 590 8.52 -21.23 13.79
CA ILE A 590 7.13 -20.80 13.61
C ILE A 590 7.08 -19.29 13.88
N ILE A 591 7.38 -18.51 12.84
CA ILE A 591 7.45 -17.03 12.92
C ILE A 591 6.31 -16.33 12.17
N ASP A 592 5.63 -17.03 11.26
CA ASP A 592 4.47 -16.52 10.52
C ASP A 592 3.34 -16.14 11.48
N TYR A 593 2.78 -14.93 11.32
CA TYR A 593 1.79 -14.38 12.23
C TYR A 593 0.50 -15.22 12.27
N ILE A 594 0.10 -15.88 11.17
CA ILE A 594 -1.10 -16.72 11.13
C ILE A 594 -0.89 -17.99 11.95
N ARG A 595 0.20 -18.72 11.69
CA ARG A 595 0.56 -19.93 12.46
C ARG A 595 0.78 -19.62 13.94
N VAL A 596 1.48 -18.54 14.26
CA VAL A 596 1.68 -18.08 15.64
C VAL A 596 0.34 -17.80 16.31
N SER A 597 -0.56 -17.07 15.64
CA SER A 597 -1.90 -16.78 16.16
C SER A 597 -2.70 -18.06 16.41
N ARG A 598 -2.67 -19.03 15.49
CA ARG A 598 -3.35 -20.32 15.66
C ARG A 598 -2.88 -21.07 16.90
N ILE A 599 -1.59 -21.01 17.25
CA ILE A 599 -1.06 -21.63 18.47
C ILE A 599 -1.59 -20.93 19.72
N PHE A 600 -1.64 -19.59 19.73
CA PHE A 600 -2.25 -18.86 20.85
C PHE A 600 -3.74 -19.16 21.01
N GLN A 601 -4.47 -19.23 19.90
CA GLN A 601 -5.89 -19.63 19.89
C GLN A 601 -6.07 -21.05 20.42
N ALA A 602 -5.26 -22.00 19.96
CA ALA A 602 -5.28 -23.37 20.44
C ALA A 602 -4.97 -23.46 21.94
N TYR A 603 -4.01 -22.68 22.44
CA TYR A 603 -3.69 -22.61 23.87
C TYR A 603 -4.86 -22.03 24.67
N SER A 604 -5.53 -20.99 24.16
CA SER A 604 -6.71 -20.41 24.82
C SER A 604 -7.89 -21.38 24.91
N ILE A 605 -8.01 -22.33 23.97
CA ILE A 605 -9.10 -23.32 23.93
C ILE A 605 -8.75 -24.56 24.76
N ASN A 606 -7.55 -25.12 24.54
CA ASN A 606 -7.06 -26.32 25.19
C ASN A 606 -5.56 -26.18 25.49
N PRO A 607 -5.19 -25.64 26.67
CA PRO A 607 -3.80 -25.49 27.07
C PRO A 607 -3.01 -26.81 27.02
N ALA A 608 -3.63 -27.93 27.44
CA ALA A 608 -2.99 -29.24 27.49
C ALA A 608 -2.52 -29.70 26.11
N ARG A 609 -3.36 -29.52 25.06
CA ARG A 609 -3.03 -29.85 23.67
C ARG A 609 -1.72 -29.18 23.24
N VAL A 610 -1.52 -27.91 23.60
CA VAL A 610 -0.31 -27.18 23.21
C VAL A 610 0.88 -27.60 24.08
N THR A 611 0.70 -27.70 25.40
CA THR A 611 1.79 -28.02 26.32
C THR A 611 2.34 -29.44 26.17
N GLU A 612 1.49 -30.41 25.80
CA GLU A 612 1.91 -31.79 25.55
C GLU A 612 2.68 -31.93 24.22
N ASN A 613 2.46 -31.01 23.27
CA ASN A 613 3.06 -31.03 21.94
C ASN A 613 4.16 -29.97 21.74
N LEU A 614 4.77 -29.45 22.81
CA LEU A 614 5.86 -28.46 22.72
C LEU A 614 7.08 -28.94 21.91
N GLY A 615 7.27 -30.26 21.76
CA GLY A 615 8.32 -30.83 20.93
C GLY A 615 8.04 -30.76 19.42
N ASN A 616 6.76 -30.69 19.02
CA ASN A 616 6.32 -30.57 17.63
C ASN A 616 4.95 -29.88 17.56
N LEU A 617 4.96 -28.56 17.40
CA LEU A 617 3.77 -27.73 17.38
C LEU A 617 3.00 -27.83 16.05
N SER A 618 3.55 -28.48 15.02
CA SER A 618 2.81 -28.75 13.78
C SER A 618 1.56 -29.60 14.02
N LEU A 619 1.59 -30.50 15.01
CA LEU A 619 0.43 -31.32 15.44
C LEU A 619 -0.72 -30.49 16.07
N VAL A 620 -0.43 -29.25 16.48
CA VAL A 620 -1.42 -28.29 16.98
C VAL A 620 -2.06 -27.52 15.82
N LEU A 621 -1.33 -27.35 14.72
CA LEU A 621 -1.74 -26.59 13.54
C LEU A 621 -2.56 -27.41 12.53
N GLU A 622 -2.41 -28.74 12.57
CA GLU A 622 -3.28 -29.73 11.92
C GLU A 622 -4.63 -29.87 12.66
#